data_AF-A0A2Z6N601-F1
#
_entry.id   AF-A0A2Z6N601-F1
#
_cell.length_a   1.000
_cell.length_b   1.000
_cell.length_c   1.000
_cell.angle_alpha   90.00
_cell.angle_beta   90.00
_cell.angle_gamma   90.00
#
_symmetry.space_group_name_H-M   'P 1'
#
loop_
_entity.id
_entity.type
_entity.pdbx_description
1 polymer ?
#
loop_
_entity_poly.entity_id
_entity_poly.type
_entity_poly.pdbx_seq_one_letter_code
_entity_poly.pdbx_strand_id
1 'polypeptide(L)'
;MEPPPKGLNSTFIALIPKVESPQRVADFRSIALVSSVYKILSKVLENRLRIVIENVVSTTQSAFIKGRQILDAILIVNEIVDDAKRGKKDLLLFKLDFEKAYDSVDWGYLEEVMTKMNFPVVWRAWIIECVTTATASMLVNGSPTNEFCFERGLRQGDPLSPFLFLLAAEGLNIIMSALVSNNLFTPYDIGPQNSVEVSHLQFADDTSLVGVKSWANVRALKAVLILFESISGLKVNFNKSMLFGVNVNESWLHEAASVMNLGGRLVMLKSVLSSIPVYFLSFFKAPSGGGRVRFEEGVGSIWWRNLNQIRVGAGLVDSRWLEDNISRKVGDGHSTLFWMDNLLGECPLARSFSRLFALAENKLITVSEMFTLGWGVGGEAWKWRRRLLAWEEELVVECVDCLSSVFLQDGVLDRWEWKLHSSKCYSVKSAYSYLTATNNTHNEGLDCFLWLKSVPLKVNIFVWRLFLNRLPTKDNLYKRGVIDTSQLSCATMWQGRRQRPCVFPV
;
A
#
# COMPACT_ATOMS: atom_id res chain seq x y z
N MET A 1 -24.87 31.13 -18.37
CA MET A 1 -25.34 29.73 -18.39
C MET A 1 -26.49 29.67 -17.41
N GLU A 2 -27.66 29.24 -17.85
CA GLU A 2 -28.84 29.07 -16.99
C GLU A 2 -28.57 28.00 -15.91
N PRO A 3 -29.13 28.14 -14.70
CA PRO A 3 -28.98 27.17 -13.63
C PRO A 3 -29.59 25.82 -14.03
N PRO A 4 -29.07 24.69 -13.51
CA PRO A 4 -29.64 23.38 -13.79
C PRO A 4 -31.13 23.32 -13.38
N PRO A 5 -32.03 22.76 -14.21
CA PRO A 5 -33.45 22.64 -13.89
C PRO A 5 -33.73 22.04 -12.50
N LYS A 6 -34.72 22.59 -11.79
CA LYS A 6 -35.18 22.08 -10.48
C LYS A 6 -35.41 20.56 -10.55
N GLY A 7 -34.78 19.81 -9.65
CA GLY A 7 -34.85 18.34 -9.58
C GLY A 7 -33.65 17.58 -10.15
N LEU A 8 -32.78 18.21 -10.94
CA LEU A 8 -31.57 17.54 -11.48
C LEU A 8 -30.55 17.19 -10.40
N ASN A 9 -30.46 18.01 -9.36
CA ASN A 9 -29.52 17.85 -8.25
C ASN A 9 -30.15 17.18 -7.01
N SER A 10 -31.32 16.55 -7.16
CA SER A 10 -31.96 15.75 -6.12
C SER A 10 -31.28 14.37 -6.00
N THR A 11 -31.13 13.89 -4.76
CA THR A 11 -30.37 12.69 -4.43
C THR A 11 -31.12 11.83 -3.42
N PHE A 12 -31.11 10.51 -3.59
CA PHE A 12 -31.56 9.60 -2.54
C PHE A 12 -30.39 9.17 -1.67
N ILE A 13 -30.53 9.25 -0.35
CA ILE A 13 -29.52 8.72 0.58
C ILE A 13 -29.94 7.33 1.03
N ALA A 14 -29.18 6.33 0.60
CA ALA A 14 -29.32 4.96 1.06
C ALA A 14 -28.43 4.70 2.28
N LEU A 15 -28.95 4.01 3.29
CA LEU A 15 -28.20 3.61 4.48
C LEU A 15 -27.70 2.17 4.34
N ILE A 16 -26.38 2.00 4.26
CA ILE A 16 -25.74 0.68 4.17
C ILE A 16 -25.20 0.27 5.54
N PRO A 17 -25.60 -0.90 6.10
CA PRO A 17 -25.05 -1.40 7.35
C PRO A 17 -23.53 -1.57 7.31
N LYS A 18 -22.81 -1.06 8.31
CA LYS A 18 -21.37 -1.32 8.52
C LYS A 18 -21.13 -2.63 9.30
N VAL A 19 -22.13 -3.06 10.06
CA VAL A 19 -22.12 -4.23 10.96
C VAL A 19 -23.36 -5.09 10.69
N GLU A 20 -23.35 -6.35 11.14
CA GLU A 20 -24.41 -7.32 10.84
C GLU A 20 -25.77 -6.95 11.46
N SER A 21 -25.76 -6.33 12.65
CA SER A 21 -26.96 -5.91 13.36
C SER A 21 -26.86 -4.44 13.77
N PRO A 22 -27.08 -3.49 12.85
CA PRO A 22 -26.96 -2.06 13.15
C PRO A 22 -28.09 -1.60 14.07
N GLN A 23 -27.74 -0.95 15.19
CA GLN A 23 -28.71 -0.46 16.20
C GLN A 23 -28.76 1.06 16.24
N ARG A 24 -27.69 1.73 15.77
CA ARG A 24 -27.56 3.20 15.78
C ARG A 24 -27.32 3.72 14.36
N VAL A 25 -27.70 4.98 14.10
CA VAL A 25 -27.43 5.65 12.82
C VAL A 25 -25.92 5.65 12.47
N ALA A 26 -25.05 5.72 13.47
CA ALA A 26 -23.59 5.65 13.29
C ALA A 26 -23.11 4.30 12.70
N ASP A 27 -23.89 3.23 12.90
CA ASP A 27 -23.61 1.89 12.38
C ASP A 27 -23.94 1.77 10.89
N PHE A 28 -24.54 2.80 10.28
CA PHE A 28 -24.78 2.89 8.85
C PHE A 28 -23.76 3.80 8.17
N ARG A 29 -23.47 3.51 6.91
CA ARG A 29 -22.78 4.38 5.96
C ARG A 29 -23.83 4.93 5.00
N SER A 30 -23.94 6.25 4.91
CA SER A 30 -24.77 6.92 3.92
C SER A 30 -24.11 6.82 2.54
N ILE A 31 -24.88 6.45 1.52
CA ILE A 31 -24.49 6.58 0.11
C ILE A 31 -25.51 7.45 -0.59
N ALA A 32 -25.01 8.49 -1.24
CA ALA A 32 -25.76 9.40 -2.07
C ALA A 32 -25.92 8.80 -3.48
N LEU A 33 -27.14 8.40 -3.81
CA LEU A 33 -27.57 7.98 -5.14
C LEU A 33 -27.94 9.21 -5.96
N VAL A 34 -26.92 9.84 -6.54
CA VAL A 34 -27.09 11.02 -7.41
C VAL A 34 -27.76 10.65 -8.73
N SER A 35 -28.54 11.58 -9.30
CA SER A 35 -29.20 11.39 -10.59
C SER A 35 -28.20 11.07 -11.70
N SER A 36 -28.58 10.22 -12.66
CA SER A 36 -27.69 9.83 -13.78
C SER A 36 -27.23 11.04 -14.59
N VAL A 37 -28.08 12.06 -14.75
CA VAL A 37 -27.73 13.28 -15.50
C VAL A 37 -26.72 14.12 -14.72
N TYR A 38 -26.94 14.33 -13.42
CA TYR A 38 -25.94 15.02 -12.58
C TYR A 38 -24.62 14.23 -12.54
N LYS A 39 -24.68 12.90 -12.51
CA LYS A 39 -23.48 12.05 -12.51
C LYS A 39 -22.62 12.26 -13.76
N ILE A 40 -23.22 12.51 -14.92
CA ILE A 40 -22.48 12.87 -16.15
C ILE A 40 -21.79 14.22 -15.96
N LEU A 41 -22.50 15.24 -15.48
CA LEU A 41 -21.94 16.57 -15.21
C LEU A 41 -20.75 16.49 -14.23
N SER A 42 -20.97 15.86 -13.07
CA SER A 42 -19.94 15.64 -12.06
C SER A 42 -18.74 14.88 -12.63
N LYS A 43 -18.97 13.85 -13.44
CA LYS A 43 -17.90 13.09 -14.10
C LYS A 43 -17.08 13.93 -15.08
N VAL A 44 -17.72 14.83 -15.82
CA VAL A 44 -17.04 15.79 -16.71
C VAL A 44 -16.17 16.76 -15.91
N LEU A 45 -16.70 17.29 -14.81
CA LEU A 45 -15.96 18.20 -13.93
C LEU A 45 -14.77 17.49 -13.27
N GLU A 46 -14.98 16.28 -12.77
CA GLU A 46 -13.95 15.45 -12.18
C GLU A 46 -12.84 15.11 -13.17
N ASN A 47 -13.18 14.71 -14.41
CA ASN A 47 -12.17 14.41 -15.43
C ASN A 47 -11.27 15.60 -15.74
N ARG A 48 -11.80 16.83 -15.69
CA ARG A 48 -11.01 18.06 -15.87
C ARG A 48 -10.15 18.36 -14.63
N LEU A 49 -10.72 18.24 -13.43
CA LEU A 49 -10.00 18.45 -12.18
C LEU A 49 -8.83 17.46 -12.03
N ARG A 50 -9.02 16.21 -12.44
CA ARG A 50 -8.01 15.14 -12.43
C ARG A 50 -6.73 15.52 -13.20
N ILE A 51 -6.82 16.35 -14.23
CA ILE A 51 -5.65 16.76 -15.03
C ILE A 51 -4.75 17.72 -14.23
N VAL A 52 -5.33 18.53 -13.35
CA VAL A 52 -4.62 19.56 -12.59
C VAL A 52 -4.37 19.17 -11.14
N ILE A 53 -5.08 18.17 -10.61
CA ILE A 53 -5.05 17.81 -9.18
C ILE A 53 -3.64 17.55 -8.67
N GLU A 54 -2.80 16.87 -9.46
CA GLU A 54 -1.42 16.52 -9.09
C GLU A 54 -0.52 17.74 -8.87
N ASN A 55 -0.83 18.86 -9.54
CA ASN A 55 -0.06 20.10 -9.44
C ASN A 55 -0.54 21.01 -8.30
N VAL A 56 -1.75 20.79 -7.78
CA VAL A 56 -2.36 21.64 -6.74
C VAL A 56 -2.36 21.00 -5.36
N VAL A 57 -2.21 19.68 -5.26
CA VAL A 57 -2.13 18.97 -3.98
C VAL A 57 -0.72 18.46 -3.71
N SER A 58 -0.33 18.49 -2.45
CA SER A 58 1.01 18.13 -2.00
C SER A 58 1.39 16.70 -2.35
N THR A 59 2.68 16.43 -2.52
CA THR A 59 3.24 15.08 -2.71
C THR A 59 3.00 14.17 -1.52
N THR A 60 2.69 14.72 -0.34
CA THR A 60 2.33 13.97 0.88
C THR A 60 0.94 13.33 0.80
N GLN A 61 0.11 13.74 -0.17
CA GLN A 61 -1.21 13.15 -0.44
C GLN A 61 -1.10 12.05 -1.52
N SER A 62 -1.40 10.81 -1.16
CA SER A 62 -1.27 9.67 -2.08
C SER A 62 -2.60 9.18 -2.67
N ALA A 63 -3.76 9.66 -2.20
CA ALA A 63 -5.05 9.15 -2.65
C ALA A 63 -5.56 9.79 -3.96
N PHE A 64 -6.21 8.96 -4.80
CA PHE A 64 -6.91 9.36 -6.04
C PHE A 64 -6.08 10.10 -7.11
N ILE A 65 -4.76 10.18 -6.95
CA ILE A 65 -3.82 10.79 -7.89
C ILE A 65 -3.16 9.70 -8.73
N LYS A 66 -3.08 9.91 -10.05
CA LYS A 66 -2.48 8.93 -10.96
C LYS A 66 -0.99 8.77 -10.62
N GLY A 67 -0.53 7.53 -10.54
CA GLY A 67 0.89 7.23 -10.26
C GLY A 67 1.26 7.13 -8.79
N ARG A 68 0.43 7.65 -7.86
CA ARG A 68 0.63 7.50 -6.42
C ARG A 68 -0.11 6.27 -5.90
N GLN A 69 0.54 5.47 -5.07
CA GLN A 69 -0.05 4.26 -4.48
C GLN A 69 -0.31 4.47 -3.00
N ILE A 70 -1.39 3.87 -2.47
CA ILE A 70 -1.65 3.82 -1.03
C ILE A 70 -0.48 3.22 -0.24
N LEU A 71 0.27 2.34 -0.89
CA LEU A 71 1.39 1.61 -0.31
C LEU A 71 2.60 2.51 -0.07
N ASP A 72 2.73 3.64 -0.77
CA ASP A 72 3.87 4.55 -0.64
C ASP A 72 3.92 5.17 0.76
N ALA A 73 2.76 5.65 1.25
CA ALA A 73 2.66 6.19 2.61
C ALA A 73 2.97 5.13 3.68
N ILE A 74 2.52 3.88 3.47
CA ILE A 74 2.77 2.75 4.37
C ILE A 74 4.27 2.40 4.41
N LEU A 75 4.93 2.39 3.25
CA LEU A 75 6.38 2.17 3.15
C LEU A 75 7.13 3.23 3.95
N ILE A 76 6.82 4.51 3.71
CA ILE A 76 7.48 5.63 4.39
C ILE A 76 7.35 5.46 5.90
N VAL A 77 6.13 5.28 6.43
CA VAL A 77 5.90 5.07 7.88
C VAL A 77 6.73 3.90 8.45
N ASN A 78 6.84 2.79 7.72
CA ASN A 78 7.65 1.65 8.17
C ASN A 78 9.14 2.00 8.24
N GLU A 79 9.68 2.73 7.26
CA GLU A 79 11.07 3.18 7.27
C GLU A 79 11.34 4.17 8.41
N ILE A 80 10.40 5.09 8.70
CA ILE A 80 10.50 6.02 9.83
C ILE A 80 10.62 5.25 11.15
N VAL A 81 9.72 4.27 11.34
CA VAL A 81 9.69 3.47 12.57
C VAL A 81 10.95 2.62 12.72
N ASP A 82 11.47 2.06 11.63
CA ASP A 82 12.71 1.27 11.66
C ASP A 82 13.96 2.14 11.89
N ASP A 83 14.04 3.32 11.27
CA ASP A 83 15.09 4.31 11.55
C ASP A 83 15.09 4.72 13.03
N ALA A 84 13.92 5.04 13.59
CA ALA A 84 13.79 5.42 14.99
C ALA A 84 14.26 4.29 15.92
N LYS A 85 13.87 3.05 15.64
CA LYS A 85 14.30 1.87 16.43
C LYS A 85 15.81 1.66 16.36
N ARG A 86 16.40 1.71 15.17
CA ARG A 86 17.85 1.49 14.98
C ARG A 86 18.68 2.60 15.58
N GLY A 87 18.29 3.85 15.33
CA GLY A 87 18.96 5.04 15.82
C GLY A 87 18.67 5.35 17.29
N LYS A 88 17.78 4.59 17.95
CA LYS A 88 17.24 4.88 19.30
C LYS A 88 16.74 6.33 19.42
N LYS A 89 16.16 6.86 18.33
CA LYS A 89 15.59 8.20 18.27
C LYS A 89 14.16 8.17 18.81
N ASP A 90 13.78 9.18 19.58
CA ASP A 90 12.40 9.33 20.05
C ASP A 90 11.49 9.80 18.91
N LEU A 91 10.50 8.99 18.55
CA LEU A 91 9.54 9.28 17.48
C LEU A 91 8.12 9.30 18.04
N LEU A 92 7.34 10.28 17.61
CA LEU A 92 5.89 10.32 17.76
C LEU A 92 5.21 10.17 16.41
N LEU A 93 4.23 9.28 16.36
CA LEU A 93 3.35 9.08 15.23
C LEU A 93 1.92 9.27 15.72
N PHE A 94 1.18 10.18 15.10
CA PHE A 94 -0.20 10.46 15.43
C PHE A 94 -1.10 10.16 14.24
N LYS A 95 -1.88 9.09 14.34
CA LYS A 95 -2.88 8.72 13.33
C LYS A 95 -4.19 9.46 13.63
N LEU A 96 -4.64 10.27 12.68
CA LEU A 96 -5.91 10.97 12.71
C LEU A 96 -7.01 10.13 12.07
N ASP A 97 -8.21 10.24 12.64
CA ASP A 97 -9.47 9.79 12.05
C ASP A 97 -10.44 10.98 12.10
N PHE A 98 -11.15 11.28 11.01
CA PHE A 98 -12.13 12.37 10.98
C PHE A 98 -13.56 11.84 11.16
N GLU A 99 -14.35 12.54 11.97
CA GLU A 99 -15.77 12.24 12.14
C GLU A 99 -16.53 12.58 10.86
N LYS A 100 -17.05 11.56 10.17
CA LYS A 100 -17.87 11.75 8.95
C LYS A 100 -17.23 12.77 7.99
N ALA A 101 -16.00 12.49 7.59
CA ALA A 101 -15.13 13.45 6.89
C ALA A 101 -15.82 14.13 5.69
N TYR A 102 -16.52 13.36 4.85
CA TYR A 102 -17.26 13.90 3.72
C TYR A 102 -18.44 14.79 4.15
N ASP A 103 -19.23 14.35 5.13
CA ASP A 103 -20.45 15.05 5.57
C ASP A 103 -20.18 16.39 6.29
N SER A 104 -18.93 16.66 6.67
CA SER A 104 -18.57 17.76 7.57
C SER A 104 -17.86 18.93 6.90
N VAL A 105 -17.45 18.80 5.64
CA VAL A 105 -16.70 19.85 4.90
C VAL A 105 -17.53 21.12 4.78
N ASP A 106 -17.00 22.24 5.26
CA ASP A 106 -17.60 23.56 5.08
C ASP A 106 -17.41 24.08 3.64
N TRP A 107 -18.50 24.57 3.04
CA TRP A 107 -18.50 25.02 1.65
C TRP A 107 -17.81 26.38 1.46
N GLY A 108 -17.93 27.29 2.45
CA GLY A 108 -17.25 28.58 2.40
C GLY A 108 -15.74 28.41 2.48
N TYR A 109 -15.27 27.52 3.34
CA TYR A 109 -13.88 27.11 3.40
C TYR A 109 -13.40 26.48 2.08
N LEU A 110 -14.16 25.57 1.49
CA LEU A 110 -13.80 24.95 0.22
C LEU A 110 -13.68 25.99 -0.91
N GLU A 111 -14.58 26.98 -0.95
CA GLU A 111 -14.51 28.10 -1.88
C GLU A 111 -13.26 28.96 -1.69
N GLU A 112 -12.92 29.28 -0.44
CA GLU A 112 -11.72 30.07 -0.12
C GLU A 112 -10.44 29.30 -0.50
N VAL A 113 -10.37 28.00 -0.24
CA VAL A 113 -9.25 27.15 -0.65
C VAL A 113 -9.08 27.18 -2.18
N MET A 114 -10.16 26.96 -2.93
CA MET A 114 -10.12 27.03 -4.40
C MET A 114 -9.74 28.43 -4.90
N THR A 115 -10.14 29.47 -4.17
CA THR A 115 -9.75 30.86 -4.46
C THR A 115 -8.26 31.08 -4.27
N LYS A 116 -7.67 30.59 -3.17
CA LYS A 116 -6.22 30.66 -2.92
C LYS A 116 -5.40 29.82 -3.90
N MET A 117 -5.94 28.70 -4.35
CA MET A 117 -5.35 27.87 -5.42
C MET A 117 -5.53 28.46 -6.82
N ASN A 118 -6.12 29.64 -6.94
CA ASN A 118 -6.31 30.37 -8.19
C ASN A 118 -7.17 29.63 -9.23
N PHE A 119 -8.14 28.83 -8.78
CA PHE A 119 -9.14 28.25 -9.70
C PHE A 119 -9.99 29.36 -10.32
N PRO A 120 -10.31 29.31 -11.62
CA PRO A 120 -11.10 30.35 -12.28
C PRO A 120 -12.46 30.58 -11.63
N VAL A 121 -12.92 31.84 -11.55
CA VAL A 121 -14.20 32.21 -10.91
C VAL A 121 -15.37 31.40 -11.45
N VAL A 122 -15.45 31.24 -12.78
CA VAL A 122 -16.51 30.44 -13.44
C VAL A 122 -16.46 28.97 -13.01
N TRP A 123 -15.26 28.41 -12.85
CA TRP A 123 -15.10 27.03 -12.39
C TRP A 123 -15.57 26.88 -10.95
N ARG A 124 -15.15 27.78 -10.05
CA ARG A 124 -15.58 27.78 -8.66
C ARG A 124 -17.10 27.90 -8.55
N ALA A 125 -17.72 28.80 -9.33
CA ALA A 125 -19.17 28.94 -9.37
C ALA A 125 -19.89 27.63 -9.73
N TRP A 126 -19.39 26.87 -10.71
CA TRP A 126 -19.96 25.56 -11.04
C TRP A 126 -19.81 24.55 -9.91
N ILE A 127 -18.64 24.49 -9.27
CA ILE A 127 -18.40 23.58 -8.14
C ILE A 127 -19.32 23.92 -6.97
N ILE A 128 -19.43 25.21 -6.61
CA ILE A 128 -20.29 25.68 -5.53
C ILE A 128 -21.75 25.38 -5.85
N GLU A 129 -22.22 25.66 -7.06
CA GLU A 129 -23.58 25.31 -7.50
C GLU A 129 -23.85 23.81 -7.37
N CYS A 130 -22.88 22.95 -7.74
CA CYS A 130 -23.01 21.50 -7.61
C CYS A 130 -23.21 21.05 -6.16
N VAL A 131 -22.55 21.67 -5.18
CA VAL A 131 -22.63 21.25 -3.77
C VAL A 131 -23.78 21.93 -3.01
N THR A 132 -24.05 23.22 -3.25
CA THR A 132 -25.01 24.01 -2.47
C THR A 132 -26.47 23.79 -2.88
N THR A 133 -26.72 23.51 -4.17
CA THR A 133 -28.10 23.30 -4.67
C THR A 133 -28.59 21.86 -4.53
N ALA A 134 -27.76 20.99 -3.95
CA ALA A 134 -28.12 19.59 -3.77
C ALA A 134 -29.24 19.45 -2.74
N THR A 135 -30.24 18.66 -3.08
CA THR A 135 -31.32 18.25 -2.18
C THR A 135 -31.26 16.74 -1.97
N ALA A 136 -31.76 16.27 -0.83
CA ALA A 136 -31.77 14.86 -0.50
C ALA A 136 -33.05 14.38 0.18
N SER A 137 -33.38 13.12 -0.07
CA SER A 137 -34.36 12.35 0.69
C SER A 137 -33.71 11.08 1.24
N MET A 138 -33.95 10.75 2.51
CA MET A 138 -33.48 9.50 3.10
C MET A 138 -34.37 8.34 2.62
N LEU A 139 -33.76 7.22 2.21
CA LEU A 139 -34.51 6.00 1.92
C LEU A 139 -34.66 5.18 3.20
N VAL A 140 -35.88 5.12 3.73
CA VAL A 140 -36.24 4.27 4.87
C VAL A 140 -37.07 3.11 4.35
N ASN A 141 -36.55 1.88 4.47
CA ASN A 141 -37.17 0.66 3.94
C ASN A 141 -37.54 0.75 2.43
N GLY A 142 -36.75 1.49 1.65
CA GLY A 142 -36.97 1.69 0.21
C GLY A 142 -37.92 2.84 -0.14
N SER A 143 -38.55 3.49 0.85
CA SER A 143 -39.41 4.65 0.62
C SER A 143 -38.69 5.96 0.96
N PRO A 144 -38.80 7.01 0.13
CA PRO A 144 -38.17 8.29 0.38
C PRO A 144 -38.91 9.09 1.47
N THR A 145 -38.14 9.76 2.33
CA THR A 145 -38.66 10.79 3.23
C THR A 145 -38.90 12.11 2.50
N ASN A 146 -39.44 13.09 3.23
CA ASN A 146 -39.45 14.49 2.78
C ASN A 146 -38.04 14.93 2.38
N GLU A 147 -37.99 15.75 1.33
CA GLU A 147 -36.76 16.31 0.79
C GLU A 147 -36.24 17.42 1.72
N PHE A 148 -34.92 17.47 1.91
CA PHE A 148 -34.21 18.51 2.65
C PHE A 148 -32.99 19.00 1.88
N CYS A 149 -32.54 20.21 2.18
CA CYS A 149 -31.33 20.79 1.59
C CYS A 149 -30.11 20.43 2.46
N PHE A 150 -28.94 20.28 1.83
CA PHE A 150 -27.69 20.24 2.57
C PHE A 150 -27.28 21.64 3.02
N GLU A 151 -26.57 21.73 4.14
CA GLU A 151 -25.95 22.97 4.63
C GLU A 151 -24.42 22.92 4.54
N ARG A 152 -23.86 21.70 4.44
CA ARG A 152 -22.43 21.42 4.35
C ARG A 152 -22.21 19.98 3.84
N GLY A 153 -20.95 19.67 3.59
CA GLY A 153 -20.47 18.34 3.26
C GLY A 153 -20.46 18.02 1.76
N LEU A 154 -19.95 16.84 1.46
CA LEU A 154 -19.74 16.31 0.12
C LEU A 154 -20.45 14.97 0.00
N ARG A 155 -21.11 14.73 -1.14
CA ARG A 155 -21.94 13.54 -1.32
C ARG A 155 -21.11 12.28 -1.52
N GLN A 156 -21.24 11.31 -0.61
CA GLN A 156 -20.57 10.03 -0.72
C GLN A 156 -21.19 9.17 -1.84
N GLY A 157 -20.52 9.05 -2.99
CA GLY A 157 -21.04 8.37 -4.19
C GLY A 157 -21.05 9.26 -5.44
N ASP A 158 -20.87 10.56 -5.25
CA ASP A 158 -20.61 11.53 -6.31
C ASP A 158 -19.15 11.39 -6.81
N PRO A 159 -18.91 11.22 -8.12
CA PRO A 159 -17.55 11.15 -8.69
C PRO A 159 -16.65 12.33 -8.34
N LEU A 160 -17.20 13.53 -8.18
CA LEU A 160 -16.45 14.76 -7.94
C LEU A 160 -16.03 14.91 -6.46
N SER A 161 -16.85 14.43 -5.52
CA SER A 161 -16.65 14.59 -4.07
C SER A 161 -15.27 14.15 -3.57
N PRO A 162 -14.69 13.01 -3.99
CA PRO A 162 -13.35 12.62 -3.54
C PRO A 162 -12.27 13.66 -3.85
N PHE A 163 -12.34 14.30 -5.02
CA PHE A 163 -11.36 15.31 -5.41
C PHE A 163 -11.55 16.63 -4.66
N LEU A 164 -12.80 17.04 -4.43
CA LEU A 164 -13.09 18.20 -3.60
C LEU A 164 -12.63 17.99 -2.15
N PHE A 165 -12.76 16.76 -1.65
CA PHE A 165 -12.23 16.41 -0.34
C PHE A 165 -10.70 16.55 -0.27
N LEU A 166 -9.98 16.17 -1.34
CA LEU A 166 -8.52 16.38 -1.39
C LEU A 166 -8.15 17.86 -1.29
N LEU A 167 -8.89 18.74 -1.99
CA LEU A 167 -8.67 20.18 -1.89
C LEU A 167 -8.94 20.68 -0.46
N ALA A 168 -10.02 20.25 0.17
CA ALA A 168 -10.32 20.60 1.55
C ALA A 168 -9.22 20.14 2.53
N ALA A 169 -8.74 18.89 2.36
CA ALA A 169 -7.69 18.30 3.18
C ALA A 169 -6.31 18.96 2.98
N GLU A 170 -6.06 19.55 1.81
CA GLU A 170 -4.81 20.26 1.48
C GLU A 170 -4.54 21.42 2.42
N GLY A 171 -5.57 22.06 2.98
CA GLY A 171 -5.38 23.09 4.00
C GLY A 171 -4.65 22.59 5.25
N LEU A 172 -4.83 21.32 5.63
CA LEU A 172 -4.06 20.72 6.74
C LEU A 172 -2.58 20.57 6.36
N ASN A 173 -2.28 20.16 5.12
CA ASN A 173 -0.90 20.11 4.62
C ASN A 173 -0.25 21.51 4.67
N ILE A 174 -0.95 22.55 4.20
CA ILE A 174 -0.44 23.93 4.21
C ILE A 174 -0.14 24.40 5.65
N ILE A 175 -1.05 24.15 6.59
CA ILE A 175 -0.86 24.54 7.99
C ILE A 175 0.32 23.76 8.61
N MET A 176 0.44 22.46 8.35
CA MET A 176 1.56 21.66 8.85
C MET A 176 2.91 22.13 8.28
N SER A 177 2.97 22.41 6.98
CA SER A 177 4.17 22.95 6.32
C SER A 177 4.54 24.32 6.88
N ALA A 178 3.55 25.17 7.20
CA ALA A 178 3.77 26.44 7.86
C ALA A 178 4.30 26.27 9.29
N LEU A 179 3.79 25.30 10.07
CA LEU A 179 4.31 25.02 11.41
C LEU A 179 5.79 24.60 11.37
N VAL A 180 6.16 23.73 10.44
CA VAL A 180 7.55 23.29 10.26
C VAL A 180 8.44 24.47 9.86
N SER A 181 8.03 25.24 8.85
CA SER A 181 8.81 26.38 8.34
C SER A 181 9.01 27.49 9.38
N ASN A 182 8.06 27.65 10.30
CA ASN A 182 8.13 28.62 11.39
C ASN A 182 8.75 28.04 12.68
N ASN A 183 9.32 26.83 12.64
CA ASN A 183 9.92 26.15 13.79
C ASN A 183 8.94 25.93 14.98
N LEU A 184 7.64 25.90 14.71
CA LEU A 184 6.60 25.62 15.70
C LEU A 184 6.33 24.11 15.85
N PHE A 185 6.73 23.33 14.86
CA PHE A 185 6.67 21.88 14.88
C PHE A 185 7.98 21.29 14.34
N THR A 186 8.58 20.39 15.09
CA THR A 186 9.83 19.73 14.70
C THR A 186 9.50 18.40 14.00
N PRO A 187 9.74 18.28 12.68
CA PRO A 187 9.49 17.06 11.92
C PRO A 187 10.45 15.93 12.34
N TYR A 188 10.19 14.71 11.89
CA TYR A 188 11.12 13.60 12.09
C TYR A 188 12.10 13.51 10.92
N ASP A 189 13.39 13.39 11.21
CA ASP A 189 14.45 13.38 10.21
C ASP A 189 15.08 11.99 10.01
N ILE A 190 15.14 11.55 8.75
CA ILE A 190 15.59 10.22 8.32
C ILE A 190 16.83 10.34 7.44
N GLY A 191 17.87 9.57 7.78
CA GLY A 191 19.08 9.47 6.96
C GLY A 191 20.26 10.32 7.48
N PRO A 192 21.51 9.84 7.33
CA PRO A 192 22.69 10.51 7.90
C PRO A 192 23.34 11.59 7.03
N GLN A 193 23.09 11.61 5.71
CA GLN A 193 23.81 12.47 4.74
C GLN A 193 22.90 13.34 3.86
N ASN A 194 21.74 12.80 3.43
CA ASN A 194 20.68 13.53 2.73
C ASN A 194 19.39 13.33 3.52
N SER A 195 19.28 14.10 4.59
CA SER A 195 18.26 13.88 5.59
C SER A 195 16.90 14.33 5.05
N VAL A 196 15.88 13.48 5.21
CA VAL A 196 14.53 13.72 4.72
C VAL A 196 13.64 13.96 5.92
N GLU A 197 13.10 15.18 5.99
CA GLU A 197 12.15 15.56 7.02
C GLU A 197 10.73 15.12 6.65
N VAL A 198 10.10 14.36 7.55
CA VAL A 198 8.71 13.95 7.42
C VAL A 198 7.90 14.49 8.58
N SER A 199 6.90 15.32 8.26
CA SER A 199 5.95 15.87 9.24
C SER A 199 4.56 15.25 9.15
N HIS A 200 4.12 14.85 7.95
CA HIS A 200 2.81 14.28 7.73
C HIS A 200 2.71 13.50 6.41
N LEU A 201 1.76 12.55 6.39
CA LEU A 201 1.41 11.71 5.24
C LEU A 201 -0.10 11.56 5.19
N GLN A 202 -0.70 11.72 4.02
CA GLN A 202 -2.15 11.69 3.83
C GLN A 202 -2.55 10.67 2.76
N PHE A 203 -3.62 9.93 3.03
CA PHE A 203 -4.32 9.11 2.06
C PHE A 203 -5.82 9.37 2.20
N ALA A 204 -6.34 10.34 1.44
CA ALA A 204 -7.68 10.85 1.60
C ALA A 204 -7.92 11.26 3.07
N ASP A 205 -8.87 10.60 3.76
CA ASP A 205 -9.23 10.86 5.15
C ASP A 205 -8.27 10.22 6.17
N ASP A 206 -7.48 9.22 5.78
CA ASP A 206 -6.43 8.65 6.63
C ASP A 206 -5.22 9.61 6.65
N THR A 207 -5.01 10.32 7.77
CA THR A 207 -3.85 11.21 7.96
C THR A 207 -2.94 10.69 9.07
N SER A 208 -1.63 10.65 8.82
CA SER A 208 -0.61 10.31 9.81
C SER A 208 0.36 11.48 9.97
N LEU A 209 0.49 12.00 11.18
CA LEU A 209 1.40 13.07 11.55
C LEU A 209 2.63 12.47 12.25
N VAL A 210 3.81 12.96 11.91
CA VAL A 210 5.10 12.40 12.31
C VAL A 210 5.95 13.52 12.90
N GLY A 211 6.58 13.31 14.05
CA GLY A 211 7.49 14.28 14.63
C GLY A 211 8.32 13.71 15.75
N VAL A 212 9.28 14.49 16.24
CA VAL A 212 10.05 14.11 17.44
C VAL A 212 9.20 14.19 18.70
N LYS A 213 9.61 13.46 19.74
CA LYS A 213 9.02 13.58 21.07
C LYS A 213 9.29 14.96 21.66
N SER A 214 8.24 15.78 21.70
CA SER A 214 8.29 17.10 22.32
C SER A 214 6.89 17.53 22.77
N TRP A 215 6.82 18.16 23.95
CA TRP A 215 5.59 18.81 24.40
C TRP A 215 5.20 19.99 23.51
N ALA A 216 6.16 20.64 22.84
CA ALA A 216 5.88 21.67 21.85
C ALA A 216 5.11 21.07 20.66
N ASN A 217 5.58 19.94 20.12
CA ASN A 217 4.90 19.22 19.05
C ASN A 217 3.47 18.81 19.44
N VAL A 218 3.28 18.22 20.62
CA VAL A 218 1.93 17.81 21.09
C VAL A 218 0.98 19.00 21.18
N ARG A 219 1.43 20.14 21.74
CA ARG A 219 0.60 21.35 21.85
C ARG A 219 0.32 21.99 20.49
N ALA A 220 1.33 22.06 19.61
CA ALA A 220 1.18 22.58 18.27
C ALA A 220 0.15 21.77 17.47
N LEU A 221 0.23 20.43 17.53
CA LEU A 221 -0.75 19.56 16.89
C LEU A 221 -2.16 19.78 17.45
N LYS A 222 -2.33 19.84 18.78
CA LYS A 222 -3.65 20.11 19.37
C LYS A 222 -4.23 21.43 18.88
N ALA A 223 -3.43 22.50 18.90
CA ALA A 223 -3.86 23.83 18.48
C ALA A 223 -4.27 23.84 17.00
N VAL A 224 -3.46 23.24 16.12
CA VAL A 224 -3.75 23.19 14.69
C VAL A 224 -4.97 22.35 14.37
N LEU A 225 -5.19 21.22 15.06
CA LEU A 225 -6.36 20.39 14.80
C LEU A 225 -7.66 21.08 15.22
N ILE A 226 -7.64 21.82 16.34
CA ILE A 226 -8.79 22.64 16.77
C ILE A 226 -9.04 23.78 15.77
N LEU A 227 -7.97 24.47 15.33
CA LEU A 227 -8.07 25.53 14.33
C LEU A 227 -8.61 24.98 13.01
N PHE A 228 -8.06 23.88 12.53
CA PHE A 228 -8.46 23.22 11.29
C PHE A 228 -9.92 22.76 11.34
N GLU A 229 -10.36 22.18 12.44
CA GLU A 229 -11.78 21.85 12.66
C GLU A 229 -12.67 23.09 12.58
N SER A 230 -12.26 24.20 13.22
CA SER A 230 -13.06 25.44 13.25
C SER A 230 -13.22 26.10 11.89
N ILE A 231 -12.23 26.00 11.00
CA ILE A 231 -12.26 26.61 9.67
C ILE A 231 -12.84 25.67 8.61
N SER A 232 -12.51 24.38 8.64
CA SER A 232 -12.86 23.44 7.56
C SER A 232 -14.13 22.65 7.84
N GLY A 233 -14.59 22.64 9.09
CA GLY A 233 -15.63 21.74 9.58
C GLY A 233 -15.17 20.28 9.77
N LEU A 234 -13.94 19.92 9.38
CA LEU A 234 -13.41 18.57 9.54
C LEU A 234 -13.02 18.28 11.00
N LYS A 235 -13.98 17.70 11.72
CA LYS A 235 -13.83 17.34 13.13
C LYS A 235 -13.00 16.08 13.32
N VAL A 236 -12.02 16.14 14.21
CA VAL A 236 -11.18 15.00 14.56
C VAL A 236 -11.95 14.06 15.50
N ASN A 237 -11.97 12.77 15.16
CA ASN A 237 -12.48 11.72 16.02
C ASN A 237 -11.39 11.28 17.01
N PHE A 238 -11.33 11.93 18.16
CA PHE A 238 -10.33 11.58 19.19
C PHE A 238 -10.52 10.18 19.81
N ASN A 239 -11.69 9.56 19.65
CA ASN A 239 -11.94 8.18 20.11
C ASN A 239 -11.37 7.13 19.15
N LYS A 240 -11.15 7.50 17.89
CA LYS A 240 -10.58 6.62 16.85
C LYS A 240 -9.16 7.00 16.44
N SER A 241 -8.77 8.25 16.69
CA SER A 241 -7.41 8.72 16.53
C SER A 241 -6.48 8.05 17.53
N MET A 242 -5.21 7.90 17.17
CA MET A 242 -4.26 7.11 17.94
C MET A 242 -2.90 7.78 17.99
N LEU A 243 -2.30 7.85 19.18
CA LEU A 243 -0.94 8.32 19.40
C LEU A 243 -0.02 7.13 19.64
N PHE A 244 1.13 7.13 18.97
CA PHE A 244 2.15 6.12 19.08
C PHE A 244 3.49 6.77 19.37
N GLY A 245 4.29 6.12 20.21
CA GLY A 245 5.68 6.49 20.44
C GLY A 245 6.62 5.33 20.17
N VAL A 246 7.76 5.61 19.55
CA VAL A 246 8.89 4.68 19.44
C VAL A 246 10.02 5.25 20.28
N ASN A 247 10.58 4.41 21.16
CA ASN A 247 11.54 4.80 22.20
C ASN A 247 11.01 5.82 23.23
N VAL A 248 9.69 6.01 23.29
CA VAL A 248 9.04 6.92 24.26
C VAL A 248 8.45 6.11 25.42
N ASN A 249 8.64 6.59 26.66
CA ASN A 249 8.05 5.99 27.85
C ASN A 249 6.51 6.04 27.79
N GLU A 250 5.85 4.94 28.17
CA GLU A 250 4.39 4.81 28.24
C GLU A 250 3.73 5.87 29.13
N SER A 251 4.35 6.26 30.26
CA SER A 251 3.78 7.29 31.14
C SER A 251 3.67 8.64 30.43
N TRP A 252 4.73 9.04 29.71
CA TRP A 252 4.75 10.26 28.91
C TRP A 252 3.72 10.20 27.77
N LEU A 253 3.61 9.04 27.10
CA LEU A 253 2.60 8.85 26.04
C LEU A 253 1.18 8.97 26.57
N HIS A 254 0.91 8.45 27.76
CA HIS A 254 -0.40 8.54 28.38
C HIS A 254 -0.76 10.00 28.74
N GLU A 255 0.20 10.77 29.27
CA GLU A 255 0.00 12.20 29.53
C GLU A 255 -0.20 12.99 28.22
N ALA A 256 0.59 12.72 27.18
CA ALA A 256 0.42 13.35 25.88
C ALA A 256 -0.93 13.01 25.24
N ALA A 257 -1.38 11.75 25.36
CA ALA A 257 -2.70 11.31 24.89
C ALA A 257 -3.84 12.01 25.65
N SER A 258 -3.68 12.23 26.96
CA SER A 258 -4.62 13.00 27.77
C SER A 258 -4.71 14.46 27.31
N VAL A 259 -3.57 15.11 27.03
CA VAL A 259 -3.56 16.46 26.45
C VAL A 259 -4.31 16.50 25.11
N MET A 260 -4.19 15.47 24.29
CA MET A 260 -4.88 15.34 23.00
C MET A 260 -6.34 14.87 23.12
N ASN A 261 -6.87 14.62 24.34
CA ASN A 261 -8.19 14.06 24.59
C ASN A 261 -8.44 12.69 23.92
N LEU A 262 -7.40 11.86 23.75
CA LEU A 262 -7.52 10.58 23.07
C LEU A 262 -8.12 9.50 23.98
N GLY A 263 -9.09 8.77 23.45
CA GLY A 263 -9.77 7.68 24.15
C GLY A 263 -8.92 6.42 24.30
N GLY A 264 -7.91 6.44 25.19
CA GLY A 264 -7.25 5.27 25.82
C GLY A 264 -6.64 4.17 24.95
N ARG A 265 -6.69 4.24 23.61
CA ARG A 265 -6.20 3.18 22.70
C ARG A 265 -4.74 3.39 22.30
N LEU A 266 -3.84 2.82 23.10
CA LEU A 266 -2.40 2.76 22.85
C LEU A 266 -1.94 1.39 22.27
N VAL A 267 -2.55 0.87 21.19
CA VAL A 267 -2.19 -0.46 20.61
C VAL A 267 -2.68 -0.55 19.16
N MET A 268 -1.98 -0.94 18.07
CA MET A 268 -0.61 -1.32 17.70
C MET A 268 -0.53 -1.25 16.15
N LEU A 269 0.68 -1.21 15.61
CA LEU A 269 1.17 -1.53 14.25
C LEU A 269 0.53 -2.70 13.47
N LYS A 270 -0.53 -3.37 13.97
CA LYS A 270 -1.13 -4.54 13.30
C LYS A 270 -1.81 -4.22 11.98
N SER A 271 -2.38 -3.03 11.75
CA SER A 271 -3.00 -2.73 10.45
C SER A 271 -1.95 -2.54 9.35
N VAL A 272 -0.84 -1.86 9.69
CA VAL A 272 0.34 -1.68 8.84
C VAL A 272 1.05 -3.02 8.60
N LEU A 273 1.14 -3.88 9.61
CA LEU A 273 1.70 -5.23 9.46
C LEU A 273 0.75 -6.21 8.72
N SER A 274 -0.57 -5.97 8.73
CA SER A 274 -1.54 -6.86 8.08
C SER A 274 -1.58 -6.75 6.56
N SER A 275 -1.06 -5.66 5.99
CA SER A 275 -0.94 -5.46 4.55
C SER A 275 0.34 -6.08 3.97
N ILE A 276 1.26 -6.53 4.82
CA ILE A 276 2.62 -7.00 4.48
C ILE A 276 2.68 -8.06 3.37
N PRO A 277 1.84 -9.12 3.34
CA PRO A 277 1.97 -10.16 2.31
C PRO A 277 1.55 -9.69 0.90
N VAL A 278 0.45 -8.94 0.80
CA VAL A 278 -0.03 -8.36 -0.48
C VAL A 278 0.92 -7.26 -0.95
N TYR A 279 1.44 -6.50 0.02
CA TYR A 279 2.46 -5.48 -0.15
C TYR A 279 3.78 -6.07 -0.69
N PHE A 280 4.33 -7.15 -0.10
CA PHE A 280 5.58 -7.77 -0.58
C PHE A 280 5.46 -8.24 -2.03
N LEU A 281 4.30 -8.76 -2.41
CA LEU A 281 4.07 -9.20 -3.78
C LEU A 281 3.91 -8.03 -4.76
N SER A 282 3.40 -6.87 -4.31
CA SER A 282 3.22 -5.71 -5.18
C SER A 282 4.54 -5.01 -5.60
N PHE A 283 5.60 -5.12 -4.79
CA PHE A 283 6.95 -4.58 -5.11
C PHE A 283 7.73 -5.43 -6.12
N PHE A 284 7.30 -6.66 -6.41
CA PHE A 284 7.88 -7.47 -7.48
C PHE A 284 7.44 -7.05 -8.89
N LYS A 285 6.71 -5.93 -9.03
CA LYS A 285 6.73 -5.20 -10.31
C LYS A 285 8.15 -4.68 -10.52
N ALA A 286 8.97 -5.54 -11.12
CA ALA A 286 10.33 -5.23 -11.55
C ALA A 286 10.34 -3.88 -12.27
N PRO A 287 11.35 -3.02 -12.03
CA PRO A 287 11.48 -1.77 -12.77
C PRO A 287 11.44 -2.08 -14.27
N SER A 288 10.59 -1.35 -14.99
CA SER A 288 10.44 -1.49 -16.43
C SER A 288 11.66 -1.01 -17.22
N GLY A 289 12.64 -0.40 -16.54
CA GLY A 289 13.97 -0.11 -17.05
C GLY A 289 14.99 -1.03 -16.41
N GLY A 290 16.03 -1.42 -17.18
CA GLY A 290 17.01 -2.48 -16.89
C GLY A 290 17.89 -2.35 -15.63
N GLY A 291 17.48 -1.55 -14.64
CA GLY A 291 18.15 -1.43 -13.34
C GLY A 291 18.07 -2.70 -12.52
N ARG A 292 19.17 -3.00 -11.80
CA ARG A 292 19.26 -4.08 -10.81
C ARG A 292 19.14 -3.47 -9.43
N VAL A 293 18.18 -3.92 -8.63
CA VAL A 293 18.19 -3.63 -7.20
C VAL A 293 19.09 -4.68 -6.54
N ARG A 294 20.36 -4.34 -6.32
CA ARG A 294 21.30 -5.16 -5.54
C ARG A 294 21.23 -4.71 -4.09
N PHE A 295 20.84 -5.60 -3.20
CA PHE A 295 21.00 -5.41 -1.76
C PHE A 295 22.19 -6.25 -1.31
N GLU A 296 23.16 -5.62 -0.65
CA GLU A 296 24.19 -6.35 0.09
C GLU A 296 23.58 -6.97 1.34
N GLU A 297 24.09 -8.14 1.76
CA GLU A 297 23.69 -8.77 3.01
C GLU A 297 23.99 -7.83 4.18
N GLY A 298 23.00 -7.58 5.04
CA GLY A 298 23.15 -6.74 6.23
C GLY A 298 22.88 -5.24 6.03
N VAL A 299 22.65 -4.77 4.80
CA VAL A 299 22.36 -3.36 4.53
C VAL A 299 20.84 -3.14 4.35
N GLY A 300 20.26 -2.20 5.09
CA GLY A 300 18.86 -1.79 4.97
C GLY A 300 17.98 -2.03 6.20
N SER A 301 16.78 -1.44 6.19
CA SER A 301 15.78 -1.60 7.24
C SER A 301 15.35 -3.04 7.43
N ILE A 302 14.69 -3.37 8.55
CA ILE A 302 14.07 -4.71 8.73
C ILE A 302 13.13 -5.03 7.56
N TRP A 303 12.49 -4.00 7.01
CA TRP A 303 11.62 -4.11 5.86
C TRP A 303 12.35 -4.57 4.59
N TRP A 304 13.45 -3.92 4.22
CA TRP A 304 14.30 -4.33 3.09
C TRP A 304 14.92 -5.72 3.30
N ARG A 305 15.31 -6.04 4.54
CA ARG A 305 15.81 -7.37 4.90
C ARG A 305 14.75 -8.45 4.72
N ASN A 306 13.51 -8.21 5.14
CA ASN A 306 12.40 -9.15 4.94
C ASN A 306 12.04 -9.32 3.45
N LEU A 307 12.14 -8.26 2.64
CA LEU A 307 12.01 -8.37 1.19
C LEU A 307 13.08 -9.30 0.59
N ASN A 308 14.33 -9.20 1.04
CA ASN A 308 15.39 -10.12 0.62
C ASN A 308 15.11 -11.55 1.07
N GLN A 309 14.57 -11.78 2.27
CA GLN A 309 14.18 -13.12 2.71
C GLN A 309 13.12 -13.73 1.78
N ILE A 310 12.15 -12.94 1.32
CA ILE A 310 11.15 -13.40 0.35
C ILE A 310 11.79 -13.65 -1.01
N ARG A 311 12.68 -12.77 -1.48
CA ARG A 311 13.43 -12.95 -2.73
C ARG A 311 14.21 -14.27 -2.75
N VAL A 312 14.90 -14.57 -1.64
CA VAL A 312 15.74 -15.77 -1.44
C VAL A 312 14.90 -16.95 -0.93
N GLY A 313 13.57 -16.83 -0.97
CA GLY A 313 12.62 -17.87 -0.60
C GLY A 313 12.87 -18.50 0.78
N ALA A 314 13.38 -17.73 1.73
CA ALA A 314 13.69 -18.22 3.07
C ALA A 314 12.40 -18.65 3.78
N GLY A 315 12.34 -19.93 4.16
CA GLY A 315 11.15 -20.55 4.74
C GLY A 315 10.12 -21.06 3.72
N LEU A 316 10.42 -20.97 2.42
CA LEU A 316 9.67 -21.63 1.35
C LEU A 316 10.36 -22.95 0.95
N VAL A 317 9.58 -23.87 0.39
CA VAL A 317 10.11 -25.14 -0.16
C VAL A 317 11.07 -24.87 -1.31
N ASP A 318 10.78 -23.83 -2.11
CA ASP A 318 11.64 -23.35 -3.18
C ASP A 318 12.29 -22.02 -2.77
N SER A 319 13.55 -22.10 -2.35
CA SER A 319 14.38 -20.95 -1.99
C SER A 319 14.74 -20.06 -3.19
N ARG A 320 14.45 -20.49 -4.42
CA ARG A 320 14.70 -19.72 -5.65
C ARG A 320 13.43 -19.48 -6.46
N TRP A 321 12.27 -19.58 -5.83
CA TRP A 321 10.97 -19.41 -6.48
C TRP A 321 10.88 -18.14 -7.33
N LEU A 322 11.52 -17.04 -6.94
CA LEU A 322 11.50 -15.82 -7.72
C LEU A 322 12.51 -15.87 -8.88
N GLU A 323 13.75 -16.25 -8.59
CA GLU A 323 14.86 -16.30 -9.55
C GLU A 323 14.61 -17.30 -10.68
N ASP A 324 14.03 -18.46 -10.37
CA ASP A 324 13.74 -19.49 -11.36
C ASP A 324 12.50 -19.13 -12.22
N ASN A 325 11.64 -18.21 -11.75
CA ASN A 325 10.43 -17.76 -12.45
C ASN A 325 10.56 -16.40 -13.16
N ILE A 326 11.69 -15.71 -13.04
CA ILE A 326 12.06 -14.57 -13.89
C ILE A 326 13.10 -15.00 -14.94
N SER A 327 12.96 -14.51 -16.16
CA SER A 327 13.99 -14.65 -17.20
C SER A 327 14.25 -13.32 -17.87
N ARG A 328 15.44 -13.15 -18.44
CA ARG A 328 15.77 -11.93 -19.18
C ARG A 328 15.57 -12.21 -20.66
N LYS A 329 14.73 -11.41 -21.32
CA LYS A 329 14.67 -11.38 -22.77
C LYS A 329 15.65 -10.31 -23.27
N VAL A 330 16.71 -10.79 -23.89
CA VAL A 330 17.76 -9.96 -24.46
C VAL A 330 17.19 -9.16 -25.64
N GLY A 331 17.41 -7.85 -25.61
CA GLY A 331 17.20 -6.93 -26.72
C GLY A 331 18.57 -6.47 -27.23
N ASP A 332 19.00 -5.27 -26.81
CA ASP A 332 20.29 -4.67 -27.14
C ASP A 332 21.46 -5.27 -26.33
N GLY A 333 21.19 -6.03 -25.26
CA GLY A 333 22.18 -6.72 -24.44
C GLY A 333 22.98 -5.83 -23.49
N HIS A 334 22.75 -4.52 -23.43
CA HIS A 334 23.57 -3.57 -22.64
C HIS A 334 23.29 -3.65 -21.14
N SER A 335 22.14 -4.15 -20.74
CA SER A 335 21.73 -4.21 -19.33
C SER A 335 21.64 -5.64 -18.79
N THR A 336 21.88 -6.63 -19.65
CA THR A 336 21.86 -8.06 -19.35
C THR A 336 23.28 -8.56 -19.09
N LEU A 337 23.50 -9.20 -17.95
CA LEU A 337 24.80 -9.77 -17.58
C LEU A 337 24.90 -11.19 -18.12
N PHE A 338 25.97 -11.46 -18.86
CA PHE A 338 26.17 -12.72 -19.57
C PHE A 338 26.15 -13.94 -18.64
N TRP A 339 26.91 -13.89 -17.55
CA TRP A 339 27.03 -15.02 -16.63
C TRP A 339 25.86 -15.14 -15.65
N MET A 340 25.38 -13.99 -15.17
CA MET A 340 24.52 -13.92 -13.97
C MET A 340 23.03 -13.92 -14.29
N ASP A 341 22.63 -13.51 -15.51
CA ASP A 341 21.22 -13.49 -15.89
C ASP A 341 20.83 -14.76 -16.65
N ASN A 342 19.54 -15.12 -16.55
CA ASN A 342 19.00 -16.27 -17.27
C ASN A 342 18.65 -15.89 -18.72
N LEU A 343 19.57 -16.19 -19.63
CA LEU A 343 19.48 -15.92 -21.07
C LEU A 343 18.62 -16.96 -21.82
N LEU A 344 18.66 -18.22 -21.38
CA LEU A 344 18.14 -19.37 -22.12
C LEU A 344 16.87 -19.97 -21.50
N GLY A 345 16.31 -19.33 -20.47
CA GLY A 345 15.02 -19.71 -19.87
C GLY A 345 15.09 -20.84 -18.85
N GLU A 346 16.20 -21.56 -18.72
CA GLU A 346 16.37 -22.61 -17.70
C GLU A 346 17.11 -22.10 -16.47
N CYS A 347 18.38 -21.73 -16.61
CA CYS A 347 19.15 -21.09 -15.54
C CYS A 347 20.34 -20.26 -16.04
N PRO A 348 20.93 -19.39 -15.19
CA PRO A 348 22.08 -18.58 -15.58
C PRO A 348 23.29 -19.42 -15.99
N LEU A 349 24.08 -18.92 -16.95
CA LEU A 349 25.28 -19.61 -17.43
C LEU A 349 26.32 -19.84 -16.34
N ALA A 350 26.38 -18.96 -15.32
CA ALA A 350 27.22 -19.17 -14.15
C ALA A 350 26.89 -20.46 -13.38
N ARG A 351 25.69 -21.02 -13.56
CA ARG A 351 25.24 -22.26 -12.92
C ARG A 351 25.49 -23.45 -13.84
N SER A 352 25.01 -23.39 -15.08
CA SER A 352 25.21 -24.46 -16.09
C SER A 352 26.69 -24.72 -16.36
N PHE A 353 27.49 -23.65 -16.40
CA PHE A 353 28.93 -23.69 -16.66
C PHE A 353 29.71 -23.11 -15.48
N SER A 354 29.40 -23.58 -14.26
CA SER A 354 30.02 -23.13 -13.01
C SER A 354 31.55 -23.19 -13.02
N ARG A 355 32.11 -24.18 -13.71
CA ARG A 355 33.55 -24.30 -13.90
C ARG A 355 34.13 -23.16 -14.73
N LEU A 356 33.51 -22.84 -15.87
CA LEU A 356 33.93 -21.73 -16.72
C LEU A 356 33.79 -20.40 -15.96
N PHE A 357 32.67 -20.19 -15.27
CA PHE A 357 32.45 -18.99 -14.47
C PHE A 357 33.49 -18.79 -13.36
N ALA A 358 33.94 -19.88 -12.72
CA ALA A 358 35.01 -19.83 -11.72
C ALA A 358 36.37 -19.40 -12.31
N LEU A 359 36.60 -19.67 -13.60
CA LEU A 359 37.81 -19.33 -14.34
C LEU A 359 37.73 -17.96 -15.02
N ALA A 360 36.52 -17.47 -15.30
CA ALA A 360 36.27 -16.18 -15.94
C ALA A 360 36.76 -15.01 -15.07
N GLU A 361 37.51 -14.09 -15.68
CA GLU A 361 37.92 -12.84 -15.03
C GLU A 361 36.79 -11.79 -15.06
N ASN A 362 36.07 -11.74 -16.18
CA ASN A 362 35.02 -10.78 -16.48
C ASN A 362 33.63 -11.27 -16.04
N LYS A 363 33.46 -11.54 -14.74
CA LYS A 363 32.19 -12.09 -14.19
C LYS A 363 30.97 -11.19 -14.36
N LEU A 364 31.18 -9.88 -14.52
CA LEU A 364 30.14 -8.86 -14.65
C LEU A 364 30.05 -8.29 -16.07
N ILE A 365 30.53 -9.01 -17.09
CA ILE A 365 30.41 -8.56 -18.48
C ILE A 365 28.96 -8.64 -18.98
N THR A 366 28.57 -7.67 -19.79
CA THR A 366 27.25 -7.64 -20.42
C THR A 366 27.17 -8.54 -21.65
N VAL A 367 25.95 -8.88 -22.08
CA VAL A 367 25.74 -9.66 -23.31
C VAL A 367 26.19 -8.88 -24.53
N SER A 368 25.92 -7.57 -24.58
CA SER A 368 26.40 -6.67 -25.65
C SER A 368 27.91 -6.72 -25.78
N GLU A 369 28.64 -6.53 -24.67
CA GLU A 369 30.11 -6.56 -24.67
C GLU A 369 30.67 -7.95 -25.05
N MET A 370 30.07 -9.03 -24.55
CA MET A 370 30.48 -10.40 -24.95
C MET A 370 30.28 -10.63 -26.45
N PHE A 371 29.18 -10.13 -27.02
CA PHE A 371 28.90 -10.24 -28.44
C PHE A 371 29.90 -9.43 -29.27
N THR A 372 30.14 -8.16 -28.90
CA THR A 372 31.09 -7.27 -29.61
C THR A 372 32.52 -7.78 -29.57
N LEU A 373 32.97 -8.35 -28.45
CA LEU A 373 34.31 -8.92 -28.31
C LEU A 373 34.44 -10.32 -28.95
N GLY A 374 33.34 -10.88 -29.44
CA GLY A 374 33.30 -12.21 -30.04
C GLY A 374 33.20 -13.32 -28.99
N TRP A 375 31.99 -13.75 -28.69
CA TRP A 375 31.71 -14.88 -27.78
C TRP A 375 31.83 -16.26 -28.43
N GLY A 376 32.31 -16.35 -29.68
CA GLY A 376 32.51 -17.63 -30.38
C GLY A 376 33.68 -18.43 -29.81
N VAL A 377 33.85 -19.66 -30.28
CA VAL A 377 35.01 -20.50 -29.90
C VAL A 377 36.30 -19.77 -30.29
N GLY A 378 37.17 -19.50 -29.30
CA GLY A 378 38.43 -18.78 -29.51
C GLY A 378 38.30 -17.25 -29.67
N GLY A 379 37.12 -16.66 -29.46
CA GLY A 379 36.94 -15.22 -29.51
C GLY A 379 37.51 -14.48 -28.29
N GLU A 380 37.79 -13.18 -28.45
CA GLU A 380 38.49 -12.35 -27.43
C GLU A 380 37.63 -12.03 -26.20
N ALA A 381 36.33 -12.31 -26.25
CA ALA A 381 35.41 -12.14 -25.13
C ALA A 381 35.73 -13.07 -23.94
N TRP A 382 36.33 -14.24 -24.21
CA TRP A 382 36.64 -15.26 -23.22
C TRP A 382 37.95 -14.96 -22.50
N LYS A 383 37.86 -14.33 -21.32
CA LYS A 383 39.01 -14.00 -20.48
C LYS A 383 39.13 -14.93 -19.28
N TRP A 384 40.18 -15.75 -19.27
CA TRP A 384 40.41 -16.77 -18.25
C TRP A 384 41.61 -16.43 -17.38
N ARG A 385 41.47 -16.61 -16.06
CA ARG A 385 42.57 -16.41 -15.09
C ARG A 385 43.78 -17.33 -15.28
N ARG A 386 43.60 -18.40 -16.08
CA ARG A 386 44.64 -19.34 -16.50
C ARG A 386 44.24 -20.01 -17.81
N ARG A 387 45.19 -20.62 -18.50
CA ARG A 387 44.92 -21.49 -19.67
C ARG A 387 43.97 -22.62 -19.29
N LEU A 388 42.99 -22.90 -20.13
CA LEU A 388 42.02 -23.97 -19.95
C LEU A 388 42.65 -25.36 -20.16
N LEU A 389 42.07 -26.37 -19.50
CA LEU A 389 42.34 -27.78 -19.78
C LEU A 389 41.50 -28.24 -20.98
N ALA A 390 41.90 -29.31 -21.67
CA ALA A 390 41.18 -29.79 -22.86
C ALA A 390 39.67 -29.99 -22.63
N TRP A 391 39.28 -30.61 -21.50
CA TRP A 391 37.86 -30.78 -21.15
C TRP A 391 37.16 -29.47 -20.74
N GLU A 392 37.90 -28.44 -20.31
CA GLU A 392 37.34 -27.11 -20.06
C GLU A 392 37.13 -26.35 -21.39
N GLU A 393 37.94 -26.61 -22.42
CA GLU A 393 37.73 -26.10 -23.77
C GLU A 393 36.48 -26.74 -24.41
N GLU A 394 36.24 -28.04 -24.19
CA GLU A 394 35.00 -28.72 -24.61
C GLU A 394 33.76 -28.06 -23.97
N LEU A 395 33.82 -27.69 -22.68
CA LEU A 395 32.74 -26.95 -22.03
C LEU A 395 32.49 -25.56 -22.65
N VAL A 396 33.51 -24.90 -23.19
CA VAL A 396 33.33 -23.62 -23.91
C VAL A 396 32.54 -23.86 -25.19
N VAL A 397 32.83 -24.95 -25.92
CA VAL A 397 32.09 -25.31 -27.14
C VAL A 397 30.61 -25.53 -26.81
N GLU A 398 30.31 -26.34 -25.80
CA GLU A 398 28.93 -26.56 -25.34
C GLU A 398 28.23 -25.26 -24.94
N CYS A 399 28.94 -24.35 -24.28
CA CYS A 399 28.41 -23.04 -23.90
C CYS A 399 28.10 -22.17 -25.12
N VAL A 400 28.98 -22.15 -26.11
CA VAL A 400 28.79 -21.41 -27.37
C VAL A 400 27.61 -21.96 -28.17
N ASP A 401 27.46 -23.28 -28.25
CA ASP A 401 26.32 -23.91 -28.93
C ASP A 401 24.99 -23.51 -28.29
N CYS A 402 24.95 -23.41 -26.96
CA CYS A 402 23.78 -22.92 -26.23
C CYS A 402 23.41 -21.46 -26.60
N LEU A 403 24.40 -20.63 -26.91
CA LEU A 403 24.22 -19.22 -27.28
C LEU A 403 23.71 -19.02 -28.71
N SER A 404 23.70 -20.06 -29.55
CA SER A 404 23.24 -19.97 -30.95
C SER A 404 21.80 -19.45 -31.10
N SER A 405 20.99 -19.56 -30.05
CA SER A 405 19.61 -19.08 -29.99
C SER A 405 19.45 -17.63 -29.52
N VAL A 406 20.54 -16.95 -29.14
CA VAL A 406 20.53 -15.58 -28.61
C VAL A 406 20.85 -14.59 -29.73
N PHE A 407 19.91 -13.70 -30.01
CA PHE A 407 20.04 -12.67 -31.04
C PHE A 407 19.88 -11.27 -30.44
N LEU A 408 20.85 -10.39 -30.69
CA LEU A 408 20.77 -8.99 -30.30
C LEU A 408 19.95 -8.18 -31.30
N GLN A 409 19.11 -7.27 -30.79
CA GLN A 409 18.27 -6.37 -31.58
C GLN A 409 18.62 -4.93 -31.23
N ASP A 410 19.22 -4.22 -32.19
CA ASP A 410 19.61 -2.83 -32.00
C ASP A 410 18.38 -1.93 -31.78
N GLY A 411 18.48 -1.03 -30.81
CA GLY A 411 17.39 -0.12 -30.41
C GLY A 411 16.22 -0.76 -29.61
N VAL A 412 16.27 -2.06 -29.30
CA VAL A 412 15.26 -2.73 -28.45
C VAL A 412 15.83 -2.94 -27.05
N LEU A 413 15.26 -2.30 -26.03
CA LEU A 413 15.73 -2.47 -24.66
C LEU A 413 15.51 -3.90 -24.13
N ASP A 414 16.49 -4.41 -23.39
CA ASP A 414 16.34 -5.64 -22.62
C ASP A 414 15.15 -5.56 -21.64
N ARG A 415 14.46 -6.68 -21.42
CA ARG A 415 13.33 -6.73 -20.50
C ARG A 415 13.28 -8.00 -19.66
N TRP A 416 12.69 -7.88 -18.48
CA TRP A 416 12.36 -9.02 -17.64
C TRP A 416 11.04 -9.67 -18.10
N GLU A 417 11.02 -11.00 -18.17
CA GLU A 417 9.84 -11.80 -18.43
C GLU A 417 9.48 -12.64 -17.21
N TRP A 418 8.19 -12.66 -16.89
CA TRP A 418 7.61 -13.48 -15.81
C TRP A 418 7.05 -14.78 -16.36
N LYS A 419 7.61 -15.92 -15.95
CA LYS A 419 7.25 -17.24 -16.51
C LYS A 419 5.87 -17.72 -16.07
N LEU A 420 5.40 -17.29 -14.90
CA LEU A 420 4.16 -17.77 -14.28
C LEU A 420 2.88 -17.09 -14.81
N HIS A 421 2.97 -16.23 -15.83
CA HIS A 421 1.80 -15.61 -16.44
C HIS A 421 1.90 -15.59 -17.96
N SER A 422 0.78 -15.84 -18.65
CA SER A 422 0.71 -15.90 -20.12
C SER A 422 1.13 -14.60 -20.79
N SER A 423 0.88 -13.45 -20.14
CA SER A 423 1.28 -12.14 -20.67
C SER A 423 2.78 -11.84 -20.53
N LYS A 424 3.58 -12.72 -19.92
CA LYS A 424 5.00 -12.50 -19.57
C LYS A 424 5.26 -11.30 -18.66
N CYS A 425 4.22 -10.66 -18.12
CA CYS A 425 4.31 -9.59 -17.15
C CYS A 425 4.07 -10.13 -15.74
N TYR A 426 4.76 -9.55 -14.76
CA TYR A 426 4.57 -9.91 -13.36
C TYR A 426 3.11 -9.69 -12.91
N SER A 427 2.57 -10.69 -12.22
CA SER A 427 1.23 -10.68 -11.63
C SER A 427 1.30 -11.22 -10.21
N VAL A 428 0.84 -10.42 -9.24
CA VAL A 428 0.71 -10.81 -7.83
C VAL A 428 -0.11 -12.10 -7.70
N LYS A 429 -1.15 -12.25 -8.53
CA LYS A 429 -2.01 -13.44 -8.53
C LYS A 429 -1.23 -14.70 -8.88
N SER A 430 -0.43 -14.68 -9.95
CA SER A 430 0.30 -15.88 -10.37
C SER A 430 1.49 -16.21 -9.46
N ALA A 431 2.17 -15.20 -8.91
CA ALA A 431 3.18 -15.39 -7.87
C ALA A 431 2.58 -16.04 -6.61
N TYR A 432 1.45 -15.53 -6.13
CA TYR A 432 0.76 -16.09 -4.98
C TYR A 432 0.30 -17.53 -5.24
N SER A 433 -0.34 -17.79 -6.38
CA SER A 433 -0.77 -19.13 -6.76
C SER A 433 0.37 -20.14 -6.76
N TYR A 434 1.53 -19.79 -7.33
CA TYR A 434 2.72 -20.66 -7.35
C TYR A 434 3.22 -20.98 -5.94
N LEU A 435 3.40 -19.95 -5.10
CA LEU A 435 3.87 -20.09 -3.72
C LEU A 435 2.91 -20.90 -2.83
N THR A 436 1.61 -20.84 -3.12
CA THR A 436 0.59 -21.62 -2.39
C THR A 436 0.38 -23.02 -2.95
N ALA A 437 0.65 -23.25 -4.24
CA ALA A 437 0.49 -24.54 -4.89
C ALA A 437 1.51 -25.58 -4.38
N THR A 438 2.71 -25.14 -4.02
CA THR A 438 3.77 -26.00 -3.44
C THR A 438 3.44 -26.56 -2.05
N ASN A 439 2.33 -26.14 -1.41
CA ASN A 439 1.85 -26.70 -0.15
C ASN A 439 0.70 -27.72 -0.29
N ASN A 440 0.32 -28.12 -1.50
CA ASN A 440 -0.80 -29.04 -1.72
C ASN A 440 -0.36 -30.48 -2.02
N THR A 441 0.12 -31.20 -1.00
CA THR A 441 -0.39 -32.57 -0.84
C THR A 441 -1.69 -32.48 -0.05
N HIS A 442 -2.79 -32.56 -0.80
CA HIS A 442 -4.20 -32.67 -0.42
C HIS A 442 -5.13 -31.52 -0.83
N ASN A 443 -6.13 -31.94 -1.62
CA ASN A 443 -7.47 -31.39 -1.84
C ASN A 443 -7.65 -30.36 -2.95
N GLU A 444 -7.60 -30.85 -4.18
CA GLU A 444 -8.23 -30.26 -5.37
C GLU A 444 -9.74 -29.95 -5.19
N GLY A 445 -10.39 -30.47 -4.14
CA GLY A 445 -11.77 -30.14 -3.78
C GLY A 445 -11.97 -28.84 -2.97
N LEU A 446 -10.91 -28.24 -2.39
CA LEU A 446 -11.04 -27.07 -1.50
C LEU A 446 -11.19 -25.74 -2.25
N ASP A 447 -10.54 -25.59 -3.39
CA ASP A 447 -10.55 -24.34 -4.16
C ASP A 447 -11.92 -24.01 -4.78
N CYS A 448 -12.75 -25.03 -5.04
CA CYS A 448 -14.10 -24.84 -5.57
C CYS A 448 -15.07 -24.21 -4.55
N PHE A 449 -14.81 -24.33 -3.23
CA PHE A 449 -15.73 -23.89 -2.18
C PHE A 449 -15.36 -22.54 -1.55
N LEU A 450 -14.09 -22.15 -1.60
CA LEU A 450 -13.55 -21.05 -0.78
C LEU A 450 -13.79 -19.64 -1.33
N TRP A 451 -14.25 -19.51 -2.58
CA TRP A 451 -14.40 -18.22 -3.25
C TRP A 451 -15.73 -18.09 -3.99
N LEU A 452 -16.81 -18.55 -3.35
CA LEU A 452 -18.16 -18.35 -3.85
C LEU A 452 -18.46 -16.85 -3.90
N LYS A 453 -18.65 -16.31 -5.10
CA LYS A 453 -18.97 -14.88 -5.34
C LYS A 453 -20.28 -14.44 -4.66
N SER A 454 -21.14 -15.40 -4.33
CA SER A 454 -22.41 -15.22 -3.62
C SER A 454 -22.26 -15.12 -2.10
N VAL A 455 -21.07 -15.38 -1.55
CA VAL A 455 -20.81 -15.36 -0.11
C VAL A 455 -19.95 -14.14 0.25
N PRO A 456 -20.32 -13.34 1.27
CA PRO A 456 -19.53 -12.18 1.69
C PRO A 456 -18.08 -12.56 1.99
N LEU A 457 -17.13 -11.76 1.50
CA LEU A 457 -15.69 -12.03 1.58
C LEU A 457 -15.20 -12.33 3.01
N LYS A 458 -15.80 -11.70 4.02
CA LYS A 458 -15.49 -11.97 5.44
C LYS A 458 -15.78 -13.41 5.85
N VAL A 459 -16.84 -14.02 5.30
CA VAL A 459 -17.23 -15.41 5.57
C VAL A 459 -16.29 -16.36 4.83
N ASN A 460 -15.95 -16.07 3.57
CA ASN A 460 -14.93 -16.84 2.83
C ASN A 460 -13.57 -16.83 3.56
N ILE A 461 -13.14 -15.67 4.05
CA ILE A 461 -11.89 -15.55 4.84
C ILE A 461 -12.00 -16.28 6.19
N PHE A 462 -13.14 -16.22 6.87
CA PHE A 462 -13.35 -16.95 8.12
C PHE A 462 -13.26 -18.47 7.92
N VAL A 463 -13.94 -18.99 6.90
CA VAL A 463 -13.93 -20.42 6.52
C VAL A 463 -12.53 -20.85 6.09
N TRP A 464 -11.82 -20.04 5.31
CA TRP A 464 -10.42 -20.28 4.97
C TRP A 464 -9.52 -20.38 6.21
N ARG A 465 -9.67 -19.46 7.17
CA ARG A 465 -8.92 -19.48 8.44
C ARG A 465 -9.30 -20.67 9.33
N LEU A 466 -10.54 -21.13 9.27
CA LEU A 466 -11.02 -22.33 9.96
C LEU A 466 -10.30 -23.57 9.42
N PHE A 467 -10.27 -23.77 8.10
CA PHE A 467 -9.62 -24.92 7.46
C PHE A 467 -8.11 -24.95 7.66
N LEU A 468 -7.45 -23.79 7.74
CA LEU A 468 -6.03 -23.71 8.06
C LEU A 468 -5.73 -23.87 9.57
N ASN A 469 -6.74 -24.10 10.41
CA ASN A 469 -6.62 -24.09 11.86
C ASN A 469 -5.91 -22.82 12.39
N ARG A 470 -6.25 -21.65 11.82
CA ARG A 470 -5.68 -20.33 12.15
C ARG A 470 -6.68 -19.38 12.81
N LEU A 471 -7.83 -19.91 13.23
CA LEU A 471 -8.75 -19.19 14.10
C LEU A 471 -8.13 -19.04 15.51
N PRO A 472 -8.41 -17.93 16.21
CA PRO A 472 -7.91 -17.69 17.56
C PRO A 472 -8.69 -18.53 18.59
N THR A 473 -8.63 -19.86 18.46
CA THR A 473 -9.13 -20.81 19.46
C THR A 473 -8.19 -20.85 20.66
N LYS A 474 -8.67 -21.25 21.86
CA LYS A 474 -7.82 -21.38 23.06
C LYS A 474 -6.56 -22.22 22.79
N ASP A 475 -6.71 -23.32 22.06
CA ASP A 475 -5.56 -24.16 21.66
C ASP A 475 -4.54 -23.41 20.80
N ASN A 476 -4.99 -22.62 19.82
CA ASN A 476 -4.09 -21.84 18.97
C ASN A 476 -3.48 -20.63 19.68
N LEU A 477 -4.18 -20.06 20.66
CA LEU A 477 -3.67 -18.98 21.49
C LEU A 477 -2.61 -19.51 22.48
N TYR A 478 -2.82 -20.70 23.05
CA TYR A 478 -1.85 -21.39 23.89
C TYR A 478 -0.58 -21.76 23.11
N LYS A 479 -0.73 -22.38 21.93
CA LYS A 479 0.40 -22.70 21.03
C LYS A 479 1.22 -21.48 20.62
N ARG A 480 0.64 -20.28 20.70
CA ARG A 480 1.30 -19.00 20.35
C ARG A 480 1.80 -18.23 21.57
N GLY A 481 1.73 -18.82 22.77
CA GLY A 481 2.19 -18.19 24.01
C GLY A 481 1.37 -16.97 24.43
N VAL A 482 0.12 -16.86 23.98
CA VAL A 482 -0.76 -15.72 24.28
C VAL A 482 -1.54 -15.94 25.58
N ILE A 483 -1.76 -17.20 25.97
CA ILE A 483 -2.46 -17.60 27.20
C ILE A 483 -1.70 -18.73 27.91
N ASP A 484 -1.79 -18.79 29.24
CA ASP A 484 -1.15 -19.81 30.06
C ASP A 484 -2.00 -21.09 30.22
N THR A 485 -1.37 -22.18 30.71
CA THR A 485 -2.02 -23.48 30.96
C THR A 485 -3.24 -23.40 31.88
N SER A 486 -3.28 -22.45 32.81
CA SER A 486 -4.42 -22.22 33.70
C SER A 486 -5.67 -21.69 32.98
N GLN A 487 -5.53 -21.18 31.75
CA GLN A 487 -6.61 -20.58 30.95
C GLN A 487 -7.16 -21.51 29.86
N LEU A 488 -6.59 -22.73 29.71
CA LEU A 488 -7.04 -23.75 28.76
C LEU A 488 -8.39 -24.39 29.12
N SER A 489 -8.74 -24.45 30.41
CA SER A 489 -9.99 -25.06 30.85
C SER A 489 -11.20 -24.15 30.52
N CYS A 490 -12.26 -24.76 30.00
CA CYS A 490 -13.54 -24.10 29.75
C CYS A 490 -14.47 -24.38 30.94
N ALA A 491 -15.00 -23.33 31.56
CA ALA A 491 -16.03 -23.46 32.59
C ALA A 491 -17.39 -23.76 31.93
N THR A 492 -17.55 -24.99 31.47
CA THR A 492 -18.86 -25.58 31.16
C THR A 492 -18.81 -27.05 31.54
N MET A 493 -19.04 -27.34 32.83
CA MET A 493 -19.57 -28.63 33.23
C MET A 493 -21.01 -28.71 32.71
N TRP A 494 -21.27 -29.56 31.73
CA TRP A 494 -22.53 -30.29 31.60
C TRP A 494 -22.22 -31.62 30.89
N GLN A 495 -22.78 -32.70 31.43
CA GLN A 495 -22.37 -34.09 31.21
C GLN A 495 -22.61 -34.58 29.76
N GLY A 496 -21.67 -35.38 29.24
CA GLY A 496 -21.96 -36.40 28.22
C GLY A 496 -21.60 -36.09 26.76
N ARG A 497 -20.48 -36.67 26.32
CA ARG A 497 -20.07 -37.01 24.93
C ARG A 497 -19.71 -35.87 23.94
N ARG A 498 -18.43 -35.94 23.52
CA ARG A 498 -17.72 -35.30 22.39
C ARG A 498 -17.56 -33.78 22.45
N GLN A 499 -16.31 -33.37 22.76
CA GLN A 499 -15.77 -32.02 22.62
C GLN A 499 -16.01 -31.49 21.19
N ARG A 500 -16.66 -30.33 21.06
CA ARG A 500 -16.64 -29.50 19.86
C ARG A 500 -15.93 -28.17 20.21
N PRO A 501 -15.12 -27.60 19.31
CA PRO A 501 -14.47 -26.32 19.55
C PRO A 501 -15.51 -25.19 19.61
N CYS A 502 -15.62 -24.54 20.76
CA CYS A 502 -16.38 -23.30 20.92
C CYS A 502 -15.62 -22.16 20.22
N VAL A 503 -16.21 -21.66 19.14
CA VAL A 503 -15.79 -20.41 18.49
C VAL A 503 -16.48 -19.26 19.24
N PHE A 504 -15.74 -18.21 19.61
CA PHE A 504 -16.34 -16.98 20.11
C PHE A 504 -17.31 -16.42 19.06
N PRO A 505 -18.56 -16.07 19.42
CA PRO A 505 -19.36 -15.18 18.59
C PRO A 505 -18.72 -13.79 18.64
N VAL A 506 -18.43 -13.21 17.47
CA VAL A 506 -18.12 -11.78 17.31
C VAL A 506 -19.41 -11.06 16.97
#